data_AF-A0A352A4C6-F1
#
_entry.id   AF-A0A352A4C6-F1
#
_cell.length_a   1.000
_cell.length_b   1.000
_cell.length_c   1.000
_cell.angle_alpha   90.00
_cell.angle_beta   90.00
_cell.angle_gamma   90.00
#
_symmetry.space_group_name_H-M   'P 1'
#
loop_
_entity.id
_entity.type
_entity.pdbx_description
1 polymer ?
#
loop_
_entity_poly.entity_id
_entity_poly.type
_entity_poly.pdbx_seq_one_letter_code
_entity_poly.pdbx_strand_id
1 'polypeptide(L)'
;MEIAEEDTYFLVEAKECIGSETDSTIRSRKHRAIKKLQCNNNATFPKQNETKCNTEIEKDIETEKEKRDKNNTYIVEILDYLNKKINSSYKSSTNKTKDLIKARIQEGFTIDDFKTVIDKKSNEWIGTEWEKYLRPSTLFGAKFESYLNQVNAATNKSRSTGNELLEMIKNGEFDEYEEVI
;
A
#
# COMPACT_ATOMS: atom_id res chain seq x y z
N MET A 1 -64.81 -5.04 59.01
CA MET A 1 -64.62 -6.44 58.55
C MET A 1 -65.33 -6.46 57.20
N GLU A 2 -64.71 -6.48 56.02
CA GLU A 2 -63.40 -6.88 55.46
C GLU A 2 -62.92 -5.75 54.50
N ILE A 3 -61.64 -5.33 54.41
CA ILE A 3 -60.47 -5.87 53.67
C ILE A 3 -60.66 -6.05 52.15
N ALA A 4 -59.89 -5.23 51.39
CA ALA A 4 -59.33 -5.40 50.03
C ALA A 4 -60.33 -5.58 48.85
N GLU A 5 -60.10 -5.24 47.58
CA GLU A 5 -58.88 -5.15 46.78
C GLU A 5 -59.21 -4.43 45.44
N GLU A 6 -58.36 -3.48 45.06
CA GLU A 6 -57.77 -3.28 43.72
C GLU A 6 -58.57 -2.70 42.53
N ASP A 7 -58.12 -1.49 42.16
CA ASP A 7 -58.31 -0.79 40.89
C ASP A 7 -57.86 -1.66 39.70
N THR A 8 -58.81 -2.25 38.98
CA THR A 8 -58.54 -2.95 37.72
C THR A 8 -58.92 -2.08 36.54
N TYR A 9 -57.93 -1.34 36.02
CA TYR A 9 -58.03 -0.66 34.74
C TYR A 9 -57.76 -1.67 33.60
N PHE A 10 -58.76 -1.93 32.76
CA PHE A 10 -58.59 -2.68 31.52
C PHE A 10 -57.94 -1.76 30.46
N LEU A 11 -56.63 -1.91 30.22
CA LEU A 11 -55.97 -1.33 29.05
C LEU A 11 -56.33 -2.14 27.79
N VAL A 12 -57.32 -1.70 27.03
CA VAL A 12 -57.79 -2.37 25.80
C VAL A 12 -56.93 -2.04 24.56
N GLU A 13 -55.82 -1.31 24.71
CA GLU A 13 -55.04 -0.85 23.57
C GLU A 13 -53.55 -1.22 23.67
N ALA A 14 -53.27 -2.53 23.66
CA ALA A 14 -51.93 -3.05 23.40
C ALA A 14 -51.83 -3.67 21.99
N LYS A 15 -52.57 -3.13 21.02
CA LYS A 15 -52.65 -3.67 19.65
C LYS A 15 -51.80 -2.90 18.62
N GLU A 16 -50.67 -2.31 19.00
CA GLU A 16 -49.75 -1.69 18.02
C GLU A 16 -48.23 -1.82 18.29
N CYS A 17 -47.73 -2.80 19.07
CA CYS A 17 -46.27 -2.84 19.38
C CYS A 17 -45.55 -4.20 19.26
N ILE A 18 -46.00 -5.12 18.42
CA ILE A 18 -45.23 -6.34 18.07
C ILE A 18 -45.15 -6.48 16.56
N GLY A 19 -44.17 -5.83 15.93
CA GLY A 19 -44.11 -5.85 14.47
C GLY A 19 -42.87 -5.36 13.74
N SER A 20 -41.79 -4.92 14.40
CA SER A 20 -40.53 -4.66 13.68
C SER A 20 -39.36 -5.24 14.44
N GLU A 21 -38.80 -6.35 13.93
CA GLU A 21 -37.49 -6.82 14.36
C GLU A 21 -36.50 -5.66 14.20
N THR A 22 -35.80 -5.28 15.27
CA THR A 22 -34.69 -4.32 15.17
C THR A 22 -33.58 -4.90 14.30
N ASP A 23 -32.88 -4.06 13.55
CA ASP A 23 -31.75 -4.49 12.69
C ASP A 23 -30.71 -5.34 13.45
N SER A 24 -30.51 -5.03 14.73
CA SER A 24 -29.65 -5.79 15.66
C SER A 24 -30.11 -7.25 15.82
N THR A 25 -31.42 -7.48 15.87
CA THR A 25 -32.04 -8.81 16.03
C THR A 25 -31.93 -9.61 14.73
N ILE A 26 -32.20 -8.97 13.58
CA ILE A 26 -32.03 -9.57 12.24
C ILE A 26 -30.58 -10.02 12.03
N ARG A 27 -29.62 -9.16 12.38
CA ARG A 27 -28.19 -9.43 12.22
C ARG A 27 -27.73 -10.58 13.11
N SER A 28 -28.21 -10.65 14.36
CA SER A 28 -27.94 -11.75 15.28
C SER A 28 -28.49 -13.09 14.77
N ARG A 29 -29.70 -13.08 14.20
CA ARG A 29 -30.33 -14.29 13.61
C ARG A 29 -29.58 -14.76 12.36
N LYS A 30 -29.20 -13.86 11.45
CA LYS A 30 -28.36 -14.18 10.28
C LYS A 30 -27.00 -14.74 10.70
N HIS A 31 -26.34 -14.10 11.67
CA HIS A 31 -25.07 -14.58 12.19
C HIS A 31 -25.18 -15.98 12.84
N ARG A 32 -26.25 -16.23 13.61
CA ARG A 32 -26.52 -17.52 14.23
C ARG A 32 -26.86 -18.61 13.20
N ALA A 33 -27.56 -18.27 12.12
CA ALA A 33 -27.85 -19.19 11.02
C ALA A 33 -26.58 -19.58 10.25
N ILE A 34 -25.69 -18.61 9.98
CA ILE A 34 -24.40 -18.86 9.31
C ILE A 34 -23.48 -19.71 10.21
N LYS A 35 -23.44 -19.42 11.51
CA LYS A 35 -22.57 -20.15 12.46
C LYS A 35 -23.03 -21.58 12.74
N LYS A 36 -24.33 -21.90 12.55
CA LYS A 36 -24.85 -23.28 12.72
C LYS A 36 -24.45 -24.22 11.59
N LEU A 37 -23.96 -23.70 10.46
CA LEU A 37 -23.47 -24.51 9.32
C LEU A 37 -21.96 -24.82 9.39
N GLN A 38 -21.30 -24.54 10.52
CA GLN A 38 -19.89 -24.92 10.72
C GLN A 38 -19.74 -25.71 12.03
N CYS A 39 -20.06 -26.99 11.96
CA CYS A 39 -19.53 -27.99 12.89
C CYS A 39 -19.01 -29.24 12.14
N ASN A 40 -17.68 -29.37 12.20
CA ASN A 40 -16.76 -30.52 12.15
C ASN A 40 -16.79 -31.51 10.98
N ASN A 41 -15.72 -31.64 10.19
CA ASN A 41 -14.38 -32.23 10.42
C ASN A 41 -14.31 -33.71 9.98
N ASN A 42 -13.44 -33.95 8.97
CA ASN A 42 -12.77 -35.20 8.58
C ASN A 42 -13.36 -36.02 7.39
N ALA A 43 -12.58 -36.04 6.30
CA ALA A 43 -12.44 -37.05 5.25
C ALA A 43 -13.25 -36.96 3.93
N THR A 44 -12.48 -36.84 2.83
CA THR A 44 -12.68 -37.39 1.47
C THR A 44 -13.44 -36.56 0.43
N PHE A 45 -12.70 -36.05 -0.57
CA PHE A 45 -13.19 -35.64 -1.90
C PHE A 45 -13.73 -36.87 -2.67
N PRO A 46 -14.81 -36.75 -3.47
CA PRO A 46 -14.61 -36.41 -4.90
C PRO A 46 -15.69 -35.52 -5.54
N LYS A 47 -15.19 -34.57 -6.34
CA LYS A 47 -15.55 -34.15 -7.72
C LYS A 47 -16.95 -34.46 -8.33
N GLN A 48 -17.38 -33.48 -9.15
CA GLN A 48 -18.32 -33.47 -10.30
C GLN A 48 -19.72 -32.89 -10.00
N ASN A 49 -19.96 -31.62 -10.39
CA ASN A 49 -20.51 -31.12 -11.68
C ASN A 49 -22.01 -31.46 -11.78
N GLU A 50 -22.93 -30.49 -11.88
CA GLU A 50 -23.48 -29.88 -13.11
C GLU A 50 -24.67 -28.96 -12.68
N THR A 51 -25.16 -27.90 -13.32
CA THR A 51 -24.85 -27.04 -14.48
C THR A 51 -25.97 -25.97 -14.54
N LYS A 52 -25.70 -24.82 -15.22
CA LYS A 52 -26.58 -23.69 -15.67
C LYS A 52 -26.85 -22.57 -14.65
N CYS A 53 -26.67 -21.28 -14.94
CA CYS A 53 -26.26 -20.46 -16.09
C CYS A 53 -25.84 -19.08 -15.49
N ASN A 54 -24.83 -18.35 -15.94
CA ASN A 54 -24.83 -17.48 -17.12
C ASN A 54 -23.40 -16.98 -17.41
N THR A 55 -23.15 -16.82 -18.70
CA THR A 55 -21.87 -16.66 -19.36
C THR A 55 -21.40 -15.20 -19.37
N GLU A 56 -20.83 -14.69 -18.29
CA GLU A 56 -20.25 -13.31 -18.27
C GLU A 56 -18.99 -13.13 -17.39
N ILE A 57 -18.56 -14.18 -16.67
CA ILE A 57 -17.58 -14.06 -15.57
C ILE A 57 -16.11 -14.25 -16.01
N GLU A 58 -15.85 -14.70 -17.23
CA GLU A 58 -14.49 -15.15 -17.62
C GLU A 58 -13.50 -14.01 -17.95
N LYS A 59 -13.96 -12.78 -18.22
CA LYS A 59 -13.06 -11.65 -18.54
C LYS A 59 -12.48 -10.93 -17.31
N ASP A 60 -13.09 -11.07 -16.15
CA ASP A 60 -12.69 -10.32 -14.94
C ASP A 60 -11.59 -11.01 -14.11
N ILE A 61 -11.38 -12.33 -14.31
CA ILE A 61 -10.38 -13.10 -13.57
C ILE A 61 -8.96 -12.88 -14.12
N GLU A 62 -8.83 -12.68 -15.44
CA GLU A 62 -7.55 -12.43 -16.11
C GLU A 62 -6.99 -11.05 -15.74
N THR A 63 -7.84 -10.02 -15.74
CA THR A 63 -7.46 -8.64 -15.38
C THR A 63 -7.08 -8.49 -13.91
N GLU A 64 -7.70 -9.26 -13.01
CA GLU A 64 -7.35 -9.33 -11.59
C GLU A 64 -5.98 -9.99 -11.35
N LYS A 65 -5.65 -11.07 -12.07
CA LYS A 65 -4.34 -11.74 -11.97
C LYS A 65 -3.21 -10.86 -12.51
N GLU A 66 -3.38 -10.28 -13.69
CA GLU A 66 -2.38 -9.39 -14.26
C GLU A 66 -2.11 -8.17 -13.36
N LYS A 67 -3.16 -7.61 -12.73
CA LYS A 67 -3.00 -6.52 -11.75
C LYS A 67 -2.28 -7.00 -10.50
N ARG A 68 -2.51 -8.21 -10.00
CA ARG A 68 -1.76 -8.77 -8.85
C ARG A 68 -0.29 -8.99 -9.17
N ASP A 69 0.00 -9.45 -10.38
CA ASP A 69 1.37 -9.72 -10.84
C ASP A 69 2.14 -8.42 -11.07
N LYS A 70 1.56 -7.46 -11.79
CA LYS A 70 2.14 -6.12 -12.00
C LYS A 70 2.31 -5.35 -10.69
N ASN A 71 1.35 -5.48 -9.77
CA ASN A 71 1.45 -4.87 -8.43
C ASN A 71 2.58 -5.44 -7.58
N ASN A 72 2.99 -6.67 -7.85
CA ASN A 72 4.12 -7.27 -7.15
C ASN A 72 5.46 -6.79 -7.74
N THR A 73 5.53 -6.56 -9.05
CA THR A 73 6.78 -6.21 -9.74
C THR A 73 7.42 -4.92 -9.23
N TYR A 74 6.70 -3.80 -9.18
CA TYR A 74 7.30 -2.52 -8.74
C TYR A 74 7.64 -2.53 -7.24
N ILE A 75 6.86 -3.23 -6.42
CA ILE A 75 7.13 -3.36 -4.98
C ILE A 75 8.43 -4.15 -4.76
N VAL A 76 8.60 -5.26 -5.49
CA VAL A 76 9.82 -6.06 -5.46
C VAL A 76 11.01 -5.22 -5.93
N GLU A 77 10.88 -4.51 -7.05
CA GLU A 77 11.96 -3.66 -7.58
C GLU A 77 12.43 -2.59 -6.59
N ILE A 78 11.50 -1.84 -5.98
CA ILE A 78 11.82 -0.79 -5.01
C ILE A 78 12.51 -1.38 -3.77
N LEU A 79 12.04 -2.53 -3.28
CA LEU A 79 12.59 -3.15 -2.08
C LEU A 79 13.92 -3.86 -2.34
N ASP A 80 14.09 -4.49 -3.50
CA ASP A 80 15.38 -5.08 -3.89
C ASP A 80 16.43 -3.99 -4.03
N TYR A 81 16.07 -2.83 -4.58
CA TYR A 81 16.96 -1.68 -4.64
C TYR A 81 17.35 -1.18 -3.24
N LEU A 82 16.38 -1.02 -2.34
CA LEU A 82 16.64 -0.65 -0.94
C LEU A 82 17.59 -1.67 -0.29
N ASN A 83 17.24 -2.96 -0.34
CA ASN A 83 18.00 -4.06 0.24
C ASN A 83 19.44 -4.09 -0.25
N LYS A 84 19.65 -3.90 -1.57
CA LYS A 84 20.97 -3.82 -2.18
C LYS A 84 21.76 -2.61 -1.67
N LYS A 85 21.12 -1.46 -1.48
CA LYS A 85 21.79 -0.21 -1.08
C LYS A 85 22.30 -0.24 0.37
N ILE A 86 21.52 -0.82 1.29
CA ILE A 86 21.81 -0.81 2.73
C ILE A 86 22.19 -2.20 3.29
N ASN A 87 22.42 -3.17 2.41
CA ASN A 87 22.72 -4.56 2.75
C ASN A 87 21.69 -5.16 3.75
N SER A 88 20.40 -5.02 3.43
CA SER A 88 19.29 -5.52 4.25
C SER A 88 18.43 -6.55 3.50
N SER A 89 17.40 -7.08 4.17
CA SER A 89 16.52 -8.14 3.64
C SER A 89 15.05 -7.88 4.00
N TYR A 90 14.55 -6.68 3.66
CA TYR A 90 13.14 -6.35 3.78
C TYR A 90 12.32 -7.16 2.78
N LYS A 91 11.21 -7.74 3.27
CA LYS A 91 10.35 -8.63 2.47
C LYS A 91 9.28 -7.83 1.74
N SER A 92 9.14 -8.09 0.44
CA SER A 92 8.02 -7.58 -0.37
C SER A 92 6.67 -8.14 0.02
N SER A 93 6.62 -9.23 0.80
CA SER A 93 5.36 -9.85 1.25
C SER A 93 4.66 -9.08 2.37
N THR A 94 5.34 -8.16 3.07
CA THR A 94 4.79 -7.44 4.23
C THR A 94 3.72 -6.42 3.82
N ASN A 95 2.50 -6.57 4.34
CA ASN A 95 1.36 -5.70 4.00
C ASN A 95 1.65 -4.22 4.25
N LYS A 96 2.18 -3.84 5.42
CA LYS A 96 2.49 -2.44 5.74
C LYS A 96 3.39 -1.77 4.70
N THR A 97 4.41 -2.48 4.22
CA THR A 97 5.33 -1.95 3.20
C THR A 97 4.63 -1.80 1.86
N LYS A 98 3.82 -2.80 1.47
CA LYS A 98 3.01 -2.72 0.25
C LYS A 98 2.07 -1.52 0.29
N ASP A 99 1.40 -1.30 1.41
CA ASP A 99 0.42 -0.23 1.57
C ASP A 99 1.08 1.15 1.45
N LEU A 100 2.26 1.33 2.05
CA LEU A 100 3.03 2.56 1.93
C LEU A 100 3.46 2.84 0.48
N ILE A 101 4.00 1.83 -0.22
CA ILE A 101 4.43 1.99 -1.60
C ILE A 101 3.23 2.29 -2.51
N LYS A 102 2.13 1.53 -2.36
CA LYS A 102 0.89 1.74 -3.11
C LYS A 102 0.31 3.13 -2.90
N ALA A 103 0.30 3.63 -1.66
CA ALA A 103 -0.19 4.97 -1.36
C ALA A 103 0.59 6.04 -2.15
N ARG A 104 1.92 5.94 -2.21
CA ARG A 104 2.76 6.88 -2.99
C ARG A 104 2.55 6.77 -4.49
N ILE A 105 2.40 5.55 -5.00
CA ILE A 105 2.08 5.34 -6.42
C ILE A 105 0.71 5.97 -6.77
N GLN A 106 -0.27 5.86 -5.86
CA GLN A 106 -1.60 6.50 -6.02
C GLN A 106 -1.53 8.03 -5.92
N GLU A 107 -0.61 8.58 -5.12
CA GLU A 107 -0.31 10.01 -5.06
C GLU A 107 0.38 10.53 -6.34
N GLY A 108 0.86 9.64 -7.22
CA GLY A 108 1.48 9.98 -8.50
C GLY A 108 3.01 9.92 -8.53
N PHE A 109 3.64 9.40 -7.47
CA PHE A 109 5.09 9.20 -7.46
C PHE A 109 5.53 8.01 -8.31
N THR A 110 6.70 8.13 -8.92
CA THR A 110 7.29 7.11 -9.81
C THR A 110 8.28 6.22 -9.08
N ILE A 111 8.62 5.06 -9.66
CA ILE A 111 9.65 4.14 -9.11
C ILE A 111 11.00 4.86 -8.93
N ASP A 112 11.34 5.78 -9.83
CA ASP A 112 12.59 6.54 -9.77
C ASP A 112 12.60 7.54 -8.61
N ASP A 113 11.44 8.07 -8.21
CA ASP A 113 11.33 8.90 -7.00
C ASP A 113 11.66 8.09 -5.74
N PHE A 114 11.20 6.83 -5.67
CA PHE A 114 11.58 5.94 -4.57
C PHE A 114 13.09 5.70 -4.54
N LYS A 115 13.69 5.37 -5.69
CA LYS A 115 15.14 5.17 -5.80
C LYS A 115 15.91 6.42 -5.37
N THR A 116 15.42 7.60 -5.77
CA THR A 116 16.00 8.90 -5.39
C THR A 116 15.95 9.12 -3.88
N VAL A 117 14.81 8.86 -3.23
CA VAL A 117 14.69 8.96 -1.76
C VAL A 117 15.63 7.99 -1.06
N ILE A 118 15.72 6.75 -1.56
CA ILE A 118 16.64 5.73 -1.03
C ILE A 118 18.07 6.24 -1.14
N ASP A 119 18.50 6.71 -2.31
CA ASP A 119 19.86 7.23 -2.50
C ASP A 119 20.17 8.40 -1.58
N LYS A 120 19.25 9.38 -1.48
CA LYS A 120 19.44 10.54 -0.61
C LYS A 120 19.62 10.13 0.84
N LYS A 121 18.73 9.28 1.36
CA LYS A 121 18.75 8.89 2.77
C LYS A 121 19.81 7.88 3.10
N SER A 122 20.11 6.94 2.20
CA SER A 122 21.25 6.05 2.37
C SER A 122 22.56 6.83 2.42
N ASN A 123 22.78 7.79 1.53
CA ASN A 123 24.01 8.59 1.55
C ASN A 123 24.12 9.49 2.80
N GLU A 124 22.99 9.96 3.34
CA GLU A 124 22.95 10.82 4.53
C GLU A 124 23.11 10.03 5.84
N TRP A 125 22.52 8.82 5.91
CA TRP A 125 22.37 8.12 7.19
C TRP A 125 23.30 6.92 7.37
N ILE A 126 23.80 6.29 6.30
CA ILE A 126 24.77 5.19 6.42
C ILE A 126 26.02 5.67 7.18
N GLY A 127 26.48 4.90 8.17
CA GLY A 127 27.63 5.25 9.00
C GLY A 127 27.34 6.27 10.10
N THR A 128 26.08 6.66 10.29
CA THR A 128 25.65 7.56 11.38
C THR A 128 24.68 6.84 12.33
N GLU A 129 24.32 7.49 13.45
CA GLU A 129 23.29 6.97 14.36
C GLU A 129 21.90 6.81 13.70
N TRP A 130 21.69 7.45 12.54
CA TRP A 130 20.42 7.46 11.82
C TRP A 130 20.25 6.26 10.89
N GLU A 131 21.30 5.47 10.66
CA GLU A 131 21.26 4.29 9.78
C GLU A 131 20.15 3.30 10.17
N LYS A 132 19.90 3.16 11.48
CA LYS A 132 18.82 2.34 12.05
C LYS A 132 17.41 2.75 11.58
N TYR A 133 17.24 3.91 10.95
CA TYR A 133 15.97 4.39 10.43
C TYR A 133 15.80 4.19 8.92
N LEU A 134 16.78 3.58 8.23
CA LEU A 134 16.66 3.14 6.83
C LEU A 134 15.73 1.93 6.70
N ARG A 135 14.43 2.18 6.88
CA ARG A 135 13.35 1.18 6.82
C ARG A 135 12.25 1.67 5.89
N PRO A 136 11.49 0.76 5.24
CA PRO A 136 10.39 1.16 4.37
C PRO A 136 9.35 2.05 5.08
N SER A 137 9.04 1.78 6.36
CA SER A 137 8.10 2.58 7.15
C SER A 137 8.53 4.04 7.34
N THR A 138 9.84 4.27 7.45
CA THR A 138 10.40 5.60 7.65
C THR A 138 10.54 6.33 6.31
N LEU A 139 11.10 5.65 5.32
CA LEU A 139 11.42 6.23 4.01
C LEU A 139 10.15 6.55 3.21
N PHE A 140 9.14 5.68 3.27
CA PHE A 140 7.90 5.81 2.49
C PHE A 140 6.71 6.31 3.32
N GLY A 141 6.97 6.71 4.57
CA GLY A 141 6.01 7.36 5.46
C GLY A 141 5.72 8.81 5.06
N ALA A 142 4.98 9.54 5.89
CA ALA A 142 4.44 10.89 5.59
C ALA A 142 5.46 11.92 5.06
N LYS A 143 6.75 11.76 5.35
CA LYS A 143 7.82 12.66 4.92
C LYS A 143 8.44 12.33 3.55
N PHE A 144 7.87 11.40 2.79
CA PHE A 144 8.42 10.95 1.50
C PHE A 144 8.72 12.11 0.55
N GLU A 145 7.74 12.98 0.27
CA GLU A 145 7.91 14.13 -0.61
C GLU A 145 8.99 15.10 -0.09
N SER A 146 9.05 15.31 1.22
CA SER A 146 10.09 16.15 1.83
C SER A 146 11.49 15.56 1.61
N TYR A 147 11.66 14.24 1.70
CA TYR A 147 12.93 13.58 1.39
C TYR A 147 13.25 13.67 -0.10
N LEU A 148 12.25 13.51 -0.97
CA LEU A 148 12.40 13.62 -2.42
C LEU A 148 12.85 15.03 -2.82
N ASN A 149 12.34 16.06 -2.17
CA ASN A 149 12.65 17.47 -2.47
C ASN A 149 13.85 18.02 -1.68
N GLN A 150 14.46 17.22 -0.80
CA GLN A 150 15.61 17.66 -0.02
C GLN A 150 16.78 18.05 -0.95
N VAL A 151 17.29 19.26 -0.76
CA VAL A 151 18.42 19.79 -1.53
C VAL A 151 19.70 19.26 -0.90
N ASN A 152 20.41 18.38 -1.61
CA ASN A 152 21.73 17.94 -1.18
C ASN A 152 22.74 19.02 -1.58
N ALA A 153 23.60 19.46 -0.66
CA ALA A 153 24.63 20.47 -0.95
C ALA A 153 25.55 20.08 -2.14
N ALA A 154 25.65 18.78 -2.46
CA ALA A 154 26.44 18.29 -3.58
C ALA A 154 25.81 18.49 -4.98
N THR A 155 24.48 18.65 -5.11
CA THR A 155 23.82 18.69 -6.44
C THR A 155 23.71 20.10 -7.04
N ASN A 156 23.98 21.15 -6.27
CA ASN A 156 23.99 22.53 -6.77
C ASN A 156 25.24 22.90 -7.59
N LYS A 157 26.25 22.02 -7.68
CA LYS A 157 27.46 22.31 -8.48
C LYS A 157 27.31 21.95 -9.97
N SER A 158 26.26 21.22 -10.37
CA SER A 158 26.17 20.64 -11.72
C SER A 158 25.26 21.39 -12.71
N ARG A 159 24.51 22.42 -12.31
CA ARG A 159 23.57 23.09 -13.24
C ARG A 159 24.13 24.33 -13.97
N SER A 160 25.32 24.82 -13.61
CA SER A 160 25.86 26.06 -14.22
C SER A 160 27.09 25.83 -15.12
N THR A 161 27.97 24.88 -14.82
CA THR A 161 29.35 24.90 -15.38
C THR A 161 29.59 23.91 -16.53
N GLY A 162 28.69 22.95 -16.75
CA GLY A 162 28.85 21.92 -17.81
C GLY A 162 28.50 22.41 -19.22
N ASN A 163 27.54 23.33 -19.34
CA ASN A 163 27.15 23.88 -20.63
C ASN A 163 28.11 24.96 -21.13
N GLU A 164 28.72 25.74 -20.22
CA GLU A 164 29.65 26.83 -20.55
C GLU A 164 31.00 26.30 -21.10
N LEU A 165 31.56 25.23 -20.51
CA LEU A 165 32.77 24.59 -21.02
C LEU A 165 32.59 23.94 -22.40
N LEU A 166 31.40 23.40 -22.68
CA LEU A 166 31.06 22.84 -23.99
C LEU A 166 30.89 23.91 -25.08
N GLU A 167 30.41 25.10 -24.71
CA GLU A 167 30.36 26.24 -25.63
C GLU A 167 31.75 26.81 -25.92
N MET A 168 32.64 26.85 -24.92
CA MET A 168 34.03 27.27 -25.12
C MET A 168 34.81 26.32 -26.04
N ILE A 169 34.56 25.00 -25.95
CA ILE A 169 35.18 24.01 -26.86
C ILE A 169 34.60 24.10 -28.28
N LYS A 170 33.31 24.42 -28.44
CA LYS A 170 32.66 24.57 -29.75
C LYS A 170 33.07 25.86 -30.48
N ASN A 171 33.50 26.89 -29.76
CA ASN A 171 33.88 28.18 -30.32
C ASN A 171 35.38 28.29 -30.68
N GLY A 172 36.16 27.20 -30.54
CA GLY A 172 37.36 26.97 -31.34
C GLY A 172 38.51 27.96 -31.18
N GLU A 173 38.99 28.18 -29.95
CA GLU A 173 40.25 28.89 -29.72
C GLU A 173 41.14 28.02 -28.80
N PHE A 174 41.87 27.08 -29.41
CA PHE A 174 42.91 26.29 -28.78
C PHE A 174 44.17 26.47 -29.62
N ASP A 175 44.88 27.57 -29.40
CA ASP A 175 46.15 27.83 -30.05
C ASP A 175 47.18 26.79 -29.60
N GLU A 176 47.67 26.11 -30.62
CA GLU A 176 48.66 25.04 -30.64
C GLU A 176 50.03 25.59 -30.19
N TYR A 177 50.49 25.22 -28.98
CA TYR A 177 51.89 25.40 -28.61
C TYR A 177 52.65 24.13 -28.96
N GLU A 178 53.28 24.16 -30.13
CA GLU A 178 54.25 23.18 -30.60
C GLU A 178 55.55 23.34 -29.80
N GLU A 179 55.91 22.34 -29.00
CA GLU A 179 57.17 22.29 -28.27
C GLU A 179 58.23 21.63 -29.19
N VAL A 180 59.04 22.45 -29.87
CA VAL A 180 60.20 21.99 -30.64
C VAL A 180 61.33 21.62 -29.68
N ILE A 181 61.77 20.36 -29.76
CA ILE A 181 62.92 19.77 -29.03
C ILE A 181 64.23 20.40 -29.49
#